data_AF-A0A6P6E629-F1
#
_entry.id   AF-A0A6P6E629-F1
#
_cell.length_a   1.000
_cell.length_b   1.000
_cell.length_c   1.000
_cell.angle_alpha   90.00
_cell.angle_beta   90.00
_cell.angle_gamma   90.00
#
_symmetry.space_group_name_H-M   'P 1'
#
loop_
_entity.id
_entity.type
_entity.pdbx_description
1 polymer ?
#
loop_
_entity_poly.entity_id
_entity_poly.type
_entity_poly.pdbx_seq_one_letter_code
_entity_poly.pdbx_strand_id
1 'polypeptide(L)'
;MAGKPVLHYFDFRGRMEPIRWLLAAAGVEFEEKYIKTPEDYRKLKNAGLLMYQQVPMVEMDGMTMVQTNAILNYIATKYNLYGKDTKERLLIDMYTEGMVDFYELFIQLLIAAPAEKDAKVALLKDKTNNRYLPAFEKALKTRISNLPNMKKYLQPGGQRKPPITEKMIENARKCLQV
;
A
#
# COMPACT_ATOMS: atom_id res chain seq x y z
N MET A 1 22.37 9.34 -12.97
CA MET A 1 20.96 8.90 -13.09
C MET A 1 20.57 8.33 -11.74
N ALA A 2 19.48 8.81 -11.11
CA ALA A 2 19.00 8.19 -9.88
C ALA A 2 18.58 6.75 -10.19
N GLY A 3 19.00 5.79 -9.36
CA GLY A 3 18.62 4.37 -9.52
C GLY A 3 17.11 4.17 -9.37
N LYS A 4 16.62 3.00 -9.81
CA LYS A 4 15.22 2.61 -9.61
C LYS A 4 14.88 2.57 -8.11
N PRO A 5 13.68 2.99 -7.69
CA PRO A 5 13.23 2.76 -6.32
C PRO A 5 13.27 1.26 -6.00
N VAL A 6 13.70 0.90 -4.80
CA VAL A 6 13.76 -0.49 -4.33
C VAL A 6 12.77 -0.68 -3.18
N LEU A 7 11.77 -1.55 -3.39
CA LEU A 7 10.70 -1.82 -2.43
C LEU A 7 11.02 -3.06 -1.60
N HIS A 8 11.05 -2.90 -0.28
CA HIS A 8 11.25 -3.98 0.68
C HIS A 8 9.94 -4.32 1.35
N TYR A 9 9.41 -5.51 1.02
CA TYR A 9 8.18 -6.02 1.60
C TYR A 9 8.07 -7.54 1.42
N PHE A 10 7.00 -8.13 1.92
CA PHE A 10 6.64 -9.51 1.60
C PHE A 10 6.11 -9.62 0.16
N ASP A 11 6.15 -10.83 -0.41
CA ASP A 11 5.65 -11.11 -1.76
C ASP A 11 4.12 -11.27 -1.82
N PHE A 12 3.41 -10.23 -1.39
CA PHE A 12 1.97 -10.04 -1.54
C PHE A 12 1.63 -8.54 -1.52
N ARG A 13 0.34 -8.22 -1.67
CA ARG A 13 -0.17 -6.84 -1.68
C ARG A 13 0.19 -6.06 -0.41
N GLY A 14 -0.56 -6.33 0.67
CA GLY A 14 -0.42 -5.72 1.99
C GLY A 14 -0.35 -4.19 1.92
N ARG A 15 0.45 -3.59 2.81
CA ARG A 15 0.61 -2.13 2.91
C ARG A 15 1.55 -1.54 1.85
N MET A 16 2.22 -2.37 1.05
CA MET A 16 3.08 -1.93 -0.05
C MET A 16 2.30 -1.73 -1.36
N GLU A 17 1.14 -2.35 -1.51
CA GLU A 17 0.37 -2.29 -2.76
C GLU A 17 0.03 -0.85 -3.20
N PRO A 18 -0.44 0.06 -2.34
CA PRO A 18 -0.69 1.45 -2.76
C PRO A 18 0.55 2.15 -3.33
N ILE A 19 1.74 1.86 -2.80
CA ILE A 19 3.01 2.42 -3.26
C ILE A 19 3.34 1.90 -4.67
N ARG A 20 3.15 0.59 -4.91
CA ARG A 20 3.33 -0.01 -6.26
C ARG A 20 2.39 0.64 -7.27
N TRP A 21 1.12 0.84 -6.90
CA TRP A 21 0.13 1.50 -7.75
C TRP A 21 0.51 2.93 -8.09
N LEU A 22 0.97 3.71 -7.11
CA LEU A 22 1.34 5.10 -7.32
C LEU A 22 2.57 5.24 -8.23
N LEU A 23 3.61 4.43 -8.02
CA LEU A 23 4.79 4.39 -8.89
C LEU A 23 4.41 3.99 -10.31
N ALA A 24 3.57 2.97 -10.48
CA ALA A 24 3.10 2.54 -11.79
C ALA A 24 2.27 3.63 -12.49
N ALA A 25 1.38 4.32 -11.76
CA ALA A 25 0.60 5.44 -12.30
C ALA A 25 1.51 6.59 -12.77
N ALA A 26 2.57 6.88 -12.00
CA ALA A 26 3.61 7.85 -12.32
C ALA A 26 4.55 7.40 -13.45
N GLY A 27 4.42 6.16 -13.96
CA GLY A 27 5.30 5.62 -15.00
C GLY A 27 6.72 5.29 -14.53
N VAL A 28 6.90 5.08 -13.22
CA VAL A 28 8.20 4.83 -12.60
C VAL A 28 8.43 3.33 -12.48
N GLU A 29 9.51 2.86 -13.10
CA GLU A 29 9.96 1.48 -12.90
C GLU A 29 10.62 1.32 -11.53
N PHE A 30 10.32 0.22 -10.84
CA PHE A 30 10.86 -0.09 -9.53
C PHE A 30 11.30 -1.56 -9.44
N GLU A 31 12.16 -1.83 -8.47
CA GLU A 31 12.62 -3.17 -8.12
C GLU A 31 11.99 -3.61 -6.79
N GLU A 32 11.91 -4.93 -6.57
CA GLU A 32 11.40 -5.50 -5.32
C GLU A 32 12.43 -6.45 -4.69
N LYS A 33 12.73 -6.22 -3.41
CA LYS A 33 13.50 -7.14 -2.57
C LYS A 33 12.56 -7.77 -1.55
N TYR A 34 12.18 -9.02 -1.79
CA TYR A 34 11.23 -9.71 -0.92
C TYR A 34 11.86 -10.19 0.38
N ILE A 35 11.14 -9.98 1.46
CA ILE A 35 11.41 -10.60 2.76
C ILE A 35 10.78 -11.99 2.72
N LYS A 36 11.62 -13.03 2.67
CA LYS A 36 11.16 -14.44 2.55
C LYS A 36 11.43 -15.24 3.82
N THR A 37 12.38 -14.79 4.63
CA THR A 37 12.83 -15.47 5.85
C THR A 37 12.90 -14.50 7.04
N PRO A 38 12.87 -15.01 8.29
CA PRO A 38 13.15 -14.20 9.47
C PRO A 38 14.52 -13.51 9.41
N GLU A 39 15.52 -14.16 8.81
CA GLU A 39 16.86 -13.62 8.61
C GLU A 39 16.86 -12.39 7.71
N ASP A 40 16.07 -12.38 6.63
CA ASP A 40 15.93 -11.21 5.75
C ASP A 40 15.40 -10.00 6.53
N TYR A 41 14.37 -10.22 7.34
CA TYR A 41 13.78 -9.18 8.18
C TYR A 41 14.77 -8.68 9.25
N ARG A 42 15.45 -9.61 9.94
CA ARG A 42 16.46 -9.28 10.96
C ARG A 42 17.63 -8.49 10.38
N LYS A 43 18.06 -8.77 9.14
CA LYS A 43 19.11 -7.98 8.46
C LYS A 43 18.70 -6.52 8.31
N LEU A 44 17.48 -6.25 7.84
CA LEU A 44 16.97 -4.88 7.69
C LEU A 44 16.87 -4.16 9.05
N LYS A 45 16.36 -4.87 10.06
CA LYS A 45 16.22 -4.35 11.42
C LYS A 45 17.58 -4.04 12.06
N ASN A 46 18.51 -4.99 12.03
CA ASN A 46 19.83 -4.86 12.67
C ASN A 46 20.73 -3.83 11.95
N ALA A 47 20.50 -3.59 10.67
CA ALA A 47 21.17 -2.52 9.92
C ALA A 47 20.62 -1.11 10.25
N GLY A 48 19.62 -0.99 11.13
CA GLY A 48 19.04 0.30 11.52
C GLY A 48 18.18 0.96 10.44
N LEU A 49 17.81 0.23 9.38
CA LEU A 49 17.07 0.76 8.22
C LEU A 49 15.57 0.94 8.48
N LEU A 50 15.05 0.30 9.53
CA LEU A 50 13.63 0.31 9.87
C LEU A 50 13.40 1.15 11.13
N MET A 51 13.12 2.45 10.97
CA MET A 51 12.94 3.41 12.08
C MET A 51 11.98 2.88 13.17
N TYR A 52 10.87 2.27 12.76
CA TYR A 52 9.87 1.67 13.65
C TYR A 52 9.92 0.15 13.70
N GLN A 53 11.00 -0.45 13.21
CA GLN A 53 11.15 -1.91 13.11
C GLN A 53 9.94 -2.50 12.36
N GLN A 54 9.55 -1.88 11.26
CA GLN A 54 8.36 -2.22 10.48
C GLN A 54 8.64 -2.01 8.99
N VAL A 55 7.92 -2.75 8.16
CA VAL A 55 7.84 -2.56 6.70
C VAL A 55 6.40 -2.20 6.33
N PRO A 56 6.15 -1.47 5.22
CA PRO A 56 7.00 -1.26 4.05
C PRO A 56 8.19 -0.32 4.26
N MET A 57 9.27 -0.60 3.52
CA MET A 57 10.43 0.28 3.38
C MET A 57 10.76 0.48 1.90
N VAL A 58 11.14 1.70 1.52
CA VAL A 58 11.52 2.06 0.14
C VAL A 58 12.87 2.78 0.15
N GLU A 59 13.80 2.29 -0.68
CA GLU A 59 15.02 3.02 -1.03
C GLU A 59 14.74 3.88 -2.27
N MET A 60 14.92 5.20 -2.18
CA MET A 60 14.71 6.13 -3.29
C MET A 60 15.42 7.46 -3.04
N ASP A 61 16.03 8.06 -4.07
CA ASP A 61 16.72 9.36 -3.99
C ASP A 61 17.78 9.45 -2.86
N GLY A 62 18.46 8.34 -2.58
CA GLY A 62 19.45 8.27 -1.50
C GLY A 62 18.86 8.19 -0.09
N MET A 63 17.54 8.09 0.05
CA MET A 63 16.84 7.94 1.32
C MET A 63 16.32 6.51 1.51
N THR A 64 16.22 6.11 2.78
CA THR A 64 15.48 4.93 3.23
C THR A 64 14.22 5.41 3.95
N MET A 65 13.06 5.22 3.33
CA MET A 65 11.77 5.69 3.83
C MET A 65 10.94 4.53 4.37
N VAL A 66 10.26 4.75 5.50
CA VAL A 66 9.27 3.84 6.10
C VAL A 66 7.96 4.60 6.35
N GLN A 67 6.90 3.88 6.75
CA GLN A 67 5.51 4.37 6.86
C GLN A 67 4.85 4.62 5.50
N THR A 68 3.79 3.86 5.21
CA THR A 68 3.13 3.85 3.89
C THR A 68 2.72 5.25 3.42
N ASN A 69 2.04 6.04 4.25
CA ASN A 69 1.52 7.34 3.84
C ASN A 69 2.66 8.36 3.63
N ALA A 70 3.73 8.30 4.43
CA ALA A 70 4.90 9.16 4.23
C ALA A 70 5.57 8.86 2.87
N ILE A 71 5.74 7.58 2.52
CA ILE A 71 6.28 7.14 1.23
C ILE A 71 5.37 7.60 0.08
N LEU A 72 4.05 7.42 0.20
CA LEU A 72 3.09 7.86 -0.80
C LEU A 72 3.13 9.38 -1.01
N ASN A 73 3.17 10.15 0.07
CA ASN A 73 3.22 11.62 0.02
C ASN A 73 4.49 12.12 -0.67
N TYR A 74 5.63 11.50 -0.40
CA TYR A 74 6.88 11.81 -1.08
C TYR A 74 6.79 11.54 -2.60
N ILE A 75 6.35 10.34 -2.99
CA ILE A 75 6.23 9.94 -4.40
C ILE A 75 5.21 10.85 -5.11
N ALA A 76 4.04 11.10 -4.50
CA ALA A 76 3.00 11.92 -5.08
C ALA A 76 3.48 13.36 -5.28
N THR A 77 4.21 13.94 -4.32
CA THR A 77 4.81 15.27 -4.46
C THR A 77 5.84 15.30 -5.58
N LYS A 78 6.78 14.35 -5.57
CA LYS A 78 7.88 14.27 -6.54
C LYS A 78 7.38 14.21 -7.99
N TYR A 79 6.28 13.51 -8.23
CA TYR A 79 5.71 13.31 -9.57
C TYR A 79 4.48 14.18 -9.86
N ASN A 80 4.25 15.25 -9.09
CA ASN A 80 3.14 16.20 -9.29
C ASN A 80 1.74 15.56 -9.28
N LEU A 81 1.55 14.53 -8.45
CA LEU A 81 0.28 13.81 -8.25
C LEU A 81 -0.43 14.23 -6.94
N TYR A 82 0.03 15.30 -6.29
CA TYR A 82 -0.45 15.72 -4.96
C TYR A 82 -1.03 17.14 -4.94
N GLY A 83 -1.90 17.45 -5.91
CA GLY A 83 -2.62 18.73 -5.98
C GLY A 83 -1.72 19.96 -6.19
N LYS A 84 -2.28 21.02 -6.77
CA LYS A 84 -1.51 22.25 -7.07
C LYS A 84 -1.49 23.26 -5.92
N ASP A 85 -2.45 23.17 -5.00
CA ASP A 85 -2.64 24.12 -3.90
C ASP A 85 -3.10 23.40 -2.62
N THR A 86 -3.17 24.18 -1.52
CA THR A 86 -3.51 23.65 -0.19
C THR A 86 -4.93 23.10 -0.10
N LYS A 87 -5.87 23.60 -0.90
CA LYS A 87 -7.27 23.13 -0.91
C LYS A 87 -7.37 21.80 -1.65
N GLU A 88 -6.73 21.68 -2.80
CA GLU A 88 -6.65 20.42 -3.54
C GLU A 88 -5.93 19.34 -2.72
N ARG A 89 -4.83 19.70 -2.05
CA ARG A 89 -4.10 18.80 -1.14
C ARG A 89 -4.95 18.32 0.03
N LEU A 90 -5.65 19.25 0.71
CA LEU A 90 -6.57 18.90 1.79
C LEU A 90 -7.64 17.89 1.32
N LEU A 91 -8.23 18.11 0.14
CA LEU A 91 -9.21 17.18 -0.40
C LEU A 91 -8.60 15.81 -0.71
N ILE A 92 -7.39 15.78 -1.29
CA ILE A 92 -6.65 14.52 -1.49
C ILE A 92 -6.44 13.81 -0.16
N ASP A 93 -5.96 14.52 0.87
CA ASP A 93 -5.68 13.97 2.21
C ASP A 93 -6.92 13.38 2.86
N MET A 94 -8.06 14.09 2.78
CA MET A 94 -9.33 13.57 3.30
C MET A 94 -9.74 12.26 2.64
N TYR A 95 -9.54 12.13 1.32
CA TYR A 95 -9.88 10.89 0.60
C TYR A 95 -8.86 9.78 0.82
N THR A 96 -7.56 10.09 0.86
CA THR A 96 -6.51 9.09 1.08
C THR A 96 -6.55 8.55 2.50
N GLU A 97 -6.69 9.39 3.52
CA GLU A 97 -6.84 8.96 4.91
C GLU A 97 -8.15 8.18 5.12
N GLY A 98 -9.25 8.59 4.48
CA GLY A 98 -10.49 7.80 4.45
C GLY A 98 -10.31 6.42 3.80
N MET A 99 -9.50 6.32 2.75
CA MET A 99 -9.13 5.05 2.13
C MET A 99 -8.22 4.20 3.03
N VAL A 100 -7.34 4.81 3.81
CA VAL A 100 -6.46 4.12 4.77
C VAL A 100 -7.30 3.47 5.87
N ASP A 101 -8.23 4.21 6.47
CA ASP A 101 -9.16 3.66 7.47
C ASP A 101 -9.97 2.49 6.90
N PHE A 102 -10.45 2.64 5.66
CA PHE A 102 -11.21 1.58 5.00
C PHE A 102 -10.35 0.34 4.74
N TYR A 103 -9.13 0.53 4.23
CA TYR A 103 -8.19 -0.54 3.95
C TYR A 103 -7.74 -1.26 5.22
N GLU A 104 -7.63 -0.54 6.34
CA GLU A 104 -7.29 -1.13 7.64
C GLU A 104 -8.31 -2.18 8.08
N LEU A 105 -9.61 -1.97 7.83
CA LEU A 105 -10.63 -2.98 8.14
C LEU A 105 -10.38 -4.29 7.38
N PHE A 106 -9.93 -4.19 6.13
CA PHE A 106 -9.58 -5.36 5.33
C PHE A 106 -8.32 -6.05 5.87
N ILE A 107 -7.28 -5.29 6.24
CA ILE A 107 -6.08 -5.84 6.89
C ILE A 107 -6.43 -6.55 8.20
N GLN A 108 -7.27 -5.93 9.04
CA GLN A 108 -7.72 -6.51 10.30
C GLN A 108 -8.53 -7.78 10.12
N LEU A 109 -9.32 -7.91 9.05
CA LEU A 109 -10.03 -9.14 8.71
C LEU A 109 -9.05 -10.26 8.34
N LEU A 110 -8.00 -9.95 7.57
CA LEU A 110 -7.02 -10.95 7.14
C LEU A 110 -6.23 -11.56 8.30
N ILE A 111 -5.95 -10.77 9.33
CA ILE A 111 -5.17 -11.23 10.50
C ILE A 111 -6.05 -11.71 11.66
N ALA A 112 -7.38 -11.63 11.53
CA ALA A 112 -8.33 -11.98 12.58
C ALA A 112 -8.23 -13.45 13.01
N ALA A 113 -8.47 -13.70 14.29
CA ALA A 113 -8.72 -15.05 14.78
C ALA A 113 -10.02 -15.60 14.16
N PRO A 114 -10.15 -16.93 13.96
CA PRO A 114 -11.34 -17.53 13.37
C PRO A 114 -12.66 -17.09 14.05
N ALA A 115 -12.66 -17.00 15.38
CA ALA A 115 -13.82 -16.59 16.17
C ALA A 115 -14.27 -15.12 15.92
N GLU A 116 -13.39 -14.27 15.39
CA GLU A 116 -13.67 -12.85 15.14
C GLU A 116 -14.03 -12.56 13.67
N LYS A 117 -13.81 -13.53 12.76
CA LYS A 117 -13.95 -13.32 11.32
C LYS A 117 -15.35 -12.85 10.95
N ASP A 118 -16.40 -13.50 11.45
CA ASP A 118 -17.79 -13.14 11.09
C ASP A 118 -18.17 -11.72 11.53
N ALA A 119 -17.79 -11.33 12.75
CA ALA A 119 -18.02 -9.98 13.25
C ALA A 119 -17.28 -8.92 12.42
N LYS A 120 -16.02 -9.19 12.04
CA LYS A 120 -15.23 -8.28 11.19
C LYS A 120 -15.75 -8.22 9.76
N VAL A 121 -16.25 -9.33 9.21
CA VAL A 121 -16.93 -9.34 7.90
C VAL A 121 -18.20 -8.50 7.94
N ALA A 122 -19.03 -8.63 8.99
CA ALA A 122 -20.23 -7.82 9.15
C ALA A 122 -19.90 -6.33 9.24
N LEU A 123 -18.91 -5.97 10.07
CA LEU A 123 -18.43 -4.58 10.21
C LEU A 123 -17.87 -4.03 8.90
N LEU A 124 -17.07 -4.81 8.17
CA LEU A 124 -16.52 -4.41 6.88
C LEU A 124 -17.63 -4.16 5.88
N LYS A 125 -18.61 -5.06 5.76
CA LYS A 125 -19.77 -4.90 4.85
C LYS A 125 -20.57 -3.64 5.19
N ASP A 126 -20.90 -3.43 6.46
CA ASP A 126 -21.62 -2.25 6.92
C ASP A 126 -20.87 -0.96 6.56
N LYS A 127 -19.60 -0.84 6.98
CA LYS A 127 -18.80 0.37 6.70
C LYS A 127 -18.56 0.57 5.21
N THR A 128 -18.40 -0.50 4.43
CA THR A 128 -18.27 -0.43 2.97
C THR A 128 -19.50 0.24 2.36
N ASN A 129 -20.69 -0.28 2.68
CA ASN A 129 -21.94 0.13 2.04
C ASN A 129 -22.47 1.46 2.58
N ASN A 130 -22.31 1.71 3.88
CA ASN A 130 -23.00 2.82 4.56
C ASN A 130 -22.07 4.01 4.87
N ARG A 131 -20.75 3.89 4.66
CA ARG A 131 -19.79 4.96 4.94
C ARG A 131 -18.87 5.27 3.77
N TYR A 132 -18.07 4.29 3.36
CA TYR A 132 -16.95 4.55 2.45
C TYR A 132 -17.37 4.63 0.99
N LEU A 133 -18.06 3.62 0.44
CA LEU A 133 -18.46 3.64 -0.97
C LEU A 133 -19.36 4.83 -1.33
N PRO A 134 -20.38 5.22 -0.54
CA PRO A 134 -21.18 6.40 -0.87
C PRO A 134 -20.36 7.69 -0.94
N ALA A 135 -19.37 7.86 -0.04
CA ALA A 135 -18.48 9.01 -0.04
C ALA A 135 -17.60 9.06 -1.28
N PHE A 136 -16.97 7.93 -1.65
CA PHE A 136 -16.12 7.86 -2.85
C PHE A 136 -16.93 7.96 -4.14
N GLU A 137 -18.10 7.33 -4.23
CA GLU A 137 -18.96 7.40 -5.42
C GLU A 137 -19.42 8.84 -5.68
N LYS A 138 -19.82 9.57 -4.64
CA LYS A 138 -20.16 11.00 -4.75
C LYS A 138 -18.98 11.82 -5.28
N ALA A 139 -17.76 11.53 -4.83
CA ALA A 139 -16.56 12.21 -5.33
C ALA A 139 -16.27 11.84 -6.80
N LEU A 140 -16.31 10.54 -7.14
CA LEU A 140 -15.93 10.00 -8.45
C LEU A 140 -16.96 10.25 -9.56
N LYS A 141 -18.25 10.35 -9.24
CA LYS A 141 -19.30 10.82 -10.20
C LYS A 141 -18.93 12.16 -10.83
N THR A 142 -18.04 12.91 -10.18
CA THR A 142 -17.58 14.22 -10.63
C THR A 142 -16.35 14.14 -11.55
N ARG A 143 -15.64 13.00 -11.69
CA ARG A 143 -14.43 12.86 -12.53
C ARG A 143 -13.83 11.44 -12.59
N ILE A 144 -13.46 11.04 -13.81
CA ILE A 144 -12.42 10.06 -14.25
C ILE A 144 -12.87 8.68 -14.75
N SER A 145 -12.46 8.39 -15.99
CA SER A 145 -11.93 7.09 -16.47
C SER A 145 -11.14 7.32 -17.77
N ASN A 146 -9.80 7.10 -17.78
CA ASN A 146 -8.91 6.76 -18.93
C ASN A 146 -7.42 7.13 -18.68
N LEU A 147 -6.71 6.43 -17.78
CA LEU A 147 -5.25 6.60 -17.61
C LEU A 147 -4.46 5.50 -18.36
N PRO A 148 -3.56 5.83 -19.33
CA PRO A 148 -2.85 4.84 -20.14
C PRO A 148 -1.91 3.91 -19.36
N ASN A 149 -1.15 4.46 -18.41
CA ASN A 149 -0.11 3.73 -17.68
C ASN A 149 -0.66 2.59 -16.83
N MET A 150 -1.92 2.71 -16.37
CA MET A 150 -2.56 1.68 -15.56
C MET A 150 -2.87 0.41 -16.34
N LYS A 151 -3.03 0.47 -17.67
CA LYS A 151 -3.28 -0.72 -18.48
C LYS A 151 -2.12 -1.72 -18.40
N LYS A 152 -0.87 -1.25 -18.46
CA LYS A 152 0.33 -2.09 -18.35
C LYS A 152 0.44 -2.74 -16.97
N TYR A 153 0.12 -2.01 -15.91
CA TYR A 153 0.17 -2.56 -14.55
C TYR A 153 -0.93 -3.61 -14.29
N LEU A 154 -2.11 -3.42 -14.91
CA LEU A 154 -3.27 -4.27 -14.74
C LEU A 154 -3.28 -5.53 -15.62
N GLN A 155 -2.44 -5.59 -16.65
CA GLN A 155 -2.41 -6.74 -17.58
C GLN A 155 -1.89 -8.02 -16.91
N PRO A 156 -2.28 -9.22 -17.40
CA PRO A 156 -1.72 -10.48 -16.93
C PRO A 156 -0.19 -10.50 -17.01
N GLY A 157 0.47 -10.97 -15.96
CA GLY A 157 1.95 -10.97 -15.86
C GLY A 157 2.58 -9.61 -15.52
N GLY A 158 1.77 -8.56 -15.31
CA GLY A 158 2.23 -7.27 -14.79
C GLY A 158 2.72 -7.35 -13.34
N GLN A 159 3.26 -6.24 -12.83
CA GLN A 159 3.80 -6.16 -11.46
C GLN A 159 2.73 -6.17 -10.34
N ARG A 160 1.44 -6.23 -10.69
CA ARG A 160 0.34 -6.31 -9.72
C ARG A 160 0.38 -7.63 -8.96
N LYS A 161 0.33 -7.56 -7.62
CA LYS A 161 0.34 -8.77 -6.78
C LYS A 161 -1.01 -9.48 -6.79
N PRO A 162 -1.04 -10.82 -6.65
CA PRO A 162 -2.27 -11.58 -6.49
C PRO A 162 -2.99 -11.22 -5.18
N PRO A 163 -4.28 -11.58 -5.04
CA PRO A 163 -4.98 -11.49 -3.75
C PRO A 163 -4.22 -12.23 -2.64
N ILE A 164 -4.34 -11.72 -1.41
CA ILE A 164 -3.66 -12.29 -0.24
C ILE A 164 -4.31 -13.63 0.11
N THR A 165 -3.50 -14.65 0.40
CA THR A 165 -3.92 -15.99 0.81
C THR A 165 -3.48 -16.28 2.25
N GLU A 166 -4.10 -17.27 2.91
CA GLU A 166 -3.71 -17.66 4.28
C GLU A 166 -2.25 -18.11 4.35
N LYS A 167 -1.75 -18.85 3.34
CA LYS A 167 -0.33 -19.25 3.24
C LYS A 167 0.60 -18.04 3.18
N MET A 168 0.22 -16.97 2.48
CA MET A 168 1.03 -15.74 2.42
C MET A 168 1.09 -15.04 3.77
N ILE A 169 -0.03 -15.00 4.50
CA ILE A 169 -0.11 -14.42 5.85
C ILE A 169 0.74 -15.24 6.82
N GLU A 170 0.65 -16.56 6.76
CA GLU A 170 1.45 -17.46 7.61
C GLU A 170 2.95 -17.30 7.35
N ASN A 171 3.36 -17.19 6.08
CA ASN A 171 4.75 -16.91 5.73
C ASN A 171 5.22 -15.55 6.28
N ALA A 172 4.37 -14.52 6.21
CA ALA A 172 4.68 -13.20 6.77
C ALA A 172 4.85 -13.26 8.30
N ARG A 173 3.93 -13.93 8.99
CA ARG A 173 3.97 -14.18 10.44
C ARG A 173 5.25 -14.89 10.86
N LYS A 174 5.63 -15.96 10.15
CA LYS A 174 6.90 -16.67 10.35
C LYS A 174 8.10 -15.73 10.24
N CYS A 175 8.15 -14.89 9.20
CA CYS A 175 9.24 -13.92 9.02
C CYS A 175 9.31 -12.90 10.16
N LEU A 176 8.15 -12.44 10.64
CA LEU A 176 8.03 -11.48 11.73
C LEU A 176 8.21 -12.10 13.12
N GLN A 177 8.20 -13.43 13.21
CA GLN A 177 8.25 -14.20 14.46
C GLN A 177 7.06 -13.89 15.40
N VAL A 178 5.86 -13.76 14.83
CA VAL A 178 4.58 -13.52 15.53
C VAL A 178 3.50 -14.51 15.13
#